data_AF-A0A2E9VWS7-F1
#
_entry.id   AF-A0A2E9VWS7-F1
#
_cell.length_a   1.000
_cell.length_b   1.000
_cell.length_c   1.000
_cell.angle_alpha   90.00
_cell.angle_beta   90.00
_cell.angle_gamma   90.00
#
_symmetry.space_group_name_H-M   'P 1'
#
loop_
_entity.id
_entity.type
_entity.pdbx_description
1 polymer ?
#
loop_
_entity_poly.entity_id
_entity_poly.type
_entity_poly.pdbx_seq_one_letter_code
_entity_poly.pdbx_strand_id
1 'polypeptide(L)'
;MLNINALLNSDAFDHPVEDLQLIETHSAWVILTGKYAYKIKRPVDLGFLDFSTLEKRKYFCEQEIVLNRRLTQDLYIKVVPITRCVDYFKFDGRGETVEWAVKMHQFSQSSLFSQLISAGELTETQIDALSQKVAIFHGDARRVGSQDDYGSFESISQAAINNFEVFEPNSKFSEWDSKVRELRQWTIDSLKTLESFFEKRKIEGIVRECHGDLHLNNIIWRNQQVEIFDGIEFNPHLRWIDVINDLAFCLMDLEANERRDLSNRLLNNYLEQTGDYDGLQVLRFYMAYRAMVRAKVNRIRLSQNHEDDVHSTSAQLCEKYLNLAELYSKPSSPRLVIMHGLSASGKSLISKSLAEFSGAIRIRSDVERKRKSTQSGQSETAENLYSQNQINKTYLLLLELSHKVLNSGYSVIVDATFLKEENRLLFLNLAKASRIPFAILSCTASEEELRRRLEKRGHQGKSVSDADGNVLTQQIASQDALNSEENFSTYKFDTEKMQGMTEVHQFWEEFSRVNGNDMNVTELLSAEADRFEPWSTD
;
A
#
# COMPACT_ATOMS: atom_id res chain seq x y z
N MET A 1 24.96 -5.04 -36.14
CA MET A 1 24.17 -5.16 -34.89
C MET A 1 25.18 -5.16 -33.74
N LEU A 2 24.94 -4.37 -32.68
CA LEU A 2 25.84 -4.30 -31.53
C LEU A 2 25.87 -5.66 -30.82
N ASN A 3 27.05 -6.26 -30.66
CA ASN A 3 27.23 -7.41 -29.78
C ASN A 3 27.44 -6.89 -28.36
N ILE A 4 26.50 -7.13 -27.44
CA ILE A 4 26.56 -6.60 -26.08
C ILE A 4 27.84 -7.07 -25.34
N ASN A 5 28.32 -8.29 -25.63
CA ASN A 5 29.54 -8.82 -25.02
C ASN A 5 30.78 -8.03 -25.41
N ALA A 6 30.77 -7.31 -26.54
CA ALA A 6 31.87 -6.43 -26.93
C ALA A 6 31.99 -5.18 -26.03
N LEU A 7 30.97 -4.90 -25.20
CA LEU A 7 30.99 -3.84 -24.19
C LEU A 7 31.46 -4.33 -22.81
N LEU A 8 31.66 -5.63 -22.62
CA LEU A 8 32.20 -6.21 -21.38
C LEU A 8 33.73 -6.12 -21.37
N ASN A 9 34.23 -4.90 -21.59
CA ASN A 9 35.64 -4.55 -21.55
C ASN A 9 35.78 -3.20 -20.80
N SER A 10 36.68 -3.11 -19.82
CA SER A 10 36.94 -1.89 -19.05
C SER A 10 37.28 -0.68 -19.92
N ASP A 11 37.94 -0.88 -21.07
CA ASP A 11 38.34 0.19 -22.00
C ASP A 11 37.14 0.85 -22.71
N ALA A 12 35.96 0.22 -22.66
CA ALA A 12 34.72 0.80 -23.17
C ALA A 12 34.22 1.98 -22.33
N PHE A 13 34.76 2.19 -21.13
CA PHE A 13 34.30 3.19 -20.15
C PHE A 13 35.34 4.33 -19.99
N ASP A 14 34.87 5.50 -19.57
CA ASP A 14 35.70 6.69 -19.33
C ASP A 14 36.14 6.85 -17.87
N HIS A 15 35.91 5.83 -17.06
CA HIS A 15 36.21 5.80 -15.63
C HIS A 15 36.78 4.42 -15.23
N PRO A 16 37.43 4.30 -14.07
CA PRO A 16 37.84 3.01 -13.53
C PRO A 16 36.65 2.07 -13.35
N VAL A 17 36.84 0.81 -13.73
CA VAL A 17 35.85 -0.25 -13.62
C VAL A 17 36.35 -1.26 -12.59
N GLU A 18 35.55 -1.52 -11.56
CA GLU A 18 35.93 -2.41 -10.46
C GLU A 18 35.47 -3.85 -10.72
N ASP A 19 34.23 -4.00 -11.18
CA ASP A 19 33.59 -5.28 -11.49
C ASP A 19 32.63 -5.11 -12.66
N LEU A 20 32.73 -5.98 -13.67
CA LEU A 20 31.88 -5.98 -14.87
C LEU A 20 30.91 -7.14 -14.80
N GLN A 21 29.64 -6.80 -14.66
CA GLN A 21 28.55 -7.79 -14.61
C GLN A 21 27.41 -7.32 -15.50
N LEU A 22 26.91 -8.26 -16.31
CA LEU A 22 25.80 -8.05 -17.24
C LEU A 22 24.53 -8.62 -16.62
N ILE A 23 23.52 -7.77 -16.43
CA ILE A 23 22.17 -8.18 -16.07
C ILE A 23 21.30 -8.10 -17.32
N GLU A 24 20.61 -9.20 -17.61
CA GLU A 24 19.72 -9.32 -18.76
C GLU A 24 18.26 -9.29 -18.33
N THR A 25 17.49 -8.37 -18.91
CA THR A 25 16.02 -8.38 -18.81
C THR A 25 15.40 -8.64 -20.17
N HIS A 26 14.08 -8.82 -20.21
CA HIS A 26 13.32 -9.06 -21.44
C HIS A 26 13.37 -7.88 -22.44
N SER A 27 13.65 -6.67 -21.96
CA SER A 27 13.63 -5.43 -22.78
C SER A 27 14.92 -4.61 -22.69
N ALA A 28 15.87 -4.98 -21.83
CA ALA A 28 17.12 -4.25 -21.64
C ALA A 28 18.31 -5.17 -21.27
N TRP A 29 19.50 -4.59 -21.40
CA TRP A 29 20.74 -5.04 -20.79
C TRP A 29 21.20 -3.98 -19.78
N VAL A 30 21.68 -4.38 -18.61
CA VAL A 30 22.28 -3.46 -17.63
C VAL A 30 23.70 -3.93 -17.36
N ILE A 31 24.67 -3.08 -17.68
CA ILE A 31 26.09 -3.34 -17.37
C ILE A 31 26.43 -2.57 -16.10
N LEU A 32 26.81 -3.30 -15.05
CA LEU A 32 27.32 -2.71 -13.82
C LEU A 32 28.85 -2.65 -13.88
N THR A 33 29.42 -1.59 -13.32
CA THR A 33 30.86 -1.26 -13.43
C THR A 33 31.54 -0.99 -12.07
N GLY A 34 30.80 -1.17 -10.97
CA GLY A 34 31.15 -0.77 -9.61
C GLY A 34 30.52 0.58 -9.25
N LYS A 35 30.94 1.65 -9.93
CA LYS A 35 30.46 3.02 -9.65
C LYS A 35 29.19 3.42 -10.42
N TYR A 36 29.09 2.98 -11.66
CA TYR A 36 28.00 3.34 -12.57
C TYR A 36 27.32 2.09 -13.13
N ALA A 37 26.06 2.23 -13.50
CA ALA A 37 25.35 1.26 -14.30
C ALA A 37 24.93 1.88 -15.64
N TYR A 38 24.90 1.06 -16.67
CA TYR A 38 24.55 1.44 -18.03
C TYR A 38 23.41 0.56 -18.52
N LYS A 39 22.20 1.12 -18.61
CA LYS A 39 21.00 0.43 -19.12
C LYS A 39 20.83 0.70 -20.60
N ILE A 40 20.80 -0.37 -21.40
CA ILE A 40 20.71 -0.35 -22.86
C ILE A 40 19.44 -1.08 -23.26
N LYS A 41 18.59 -0.42 -24.05
CA LYS A 41 17.32 -1.01 -24.50
C LYS A 41 17.58 -2.03 -25.61
N ARG A 42 16.91 -3.18 -25.55
CA ARG A 42 17.00 -4.21 -26.60
C ARG A 42 16.23 -3.77 -27.84
N PRO A 43 16.68 -4.12 -29.06
CA PRO A 43 16.00 -3.77 -30.30
C PRO A 43 14.79 -4.70 -30.54
N VAL A 44 13.76 -4.60 -29.69
CA VAL A 44 12.58 -5.48 -29.72
C VAL A 44 11.29 -4.68 -29.91
N ASP A 45 10.28 -5.33 -30.48
CA ASP A 45 8.89 -4.89 -30.48
C ASP A 45 8.05 -6.01 -29.84
N LEU A 46 7.42 -5.71 -28.71
CA LEU A 46 6.60 -6.64 -27.93
C LEU A 46 5.10 -6.31 -28.02
N GLY A 47 4.70 -5.43 -28.94
CA GLY A 47 3.32 -4.96 -29.14
C GLY A 47 2.88 -3.88 -28.13
N PHE A 48 3.25 -4.02 -26.85
CA PHE A 48 3.05 -2.98 -25.83
C PHE A 48 4.25 -2.03 -25.69
N LEU A 49 5.37 -2.36 -26.35
CA LEU A 49 6.65 -1.70 -26.28
C LEU A 49 7.36 -1.80 -27.62
N ASP A 50 7.85 -0.68 -28.15
CA ASP A 50 8.57 -0.65 -29.43
C ASP A 50 9.92 0.08 -29.31
N PHE A 51 10.99 -0.70 -29.25
CA PHE A 51 12.39 -0.29 -29.23
C PHE A 51 13.11 -0.67 -30.53
N SER A 52 12.37 -0.92 -31.62
CA SER A 52 12.90 -1.45 -32.88
C SER A 52 13.99 -0.59 -33.51
N THR A 53 13.83 0.74 -33.50
CA THR A 53 14.79 1.68 -34.13
C THR A 53 15.68 2.38 -33.10
N LEU A 54 16.85 2.83 -33.57
CA LEU A 54 17.82 3.55 -32.73
C LEU A 54 17.23 4.86 -32.17
N GLU A 55 16.43 5.56 -32.98
CA GLU A 55 15.75 6.81 -32.60
C GLU A 55 14.74 6.56 -31.48
N LYS A 56 13.94 5.49 -31.58
CA LYS A 56 13.00 5.08 -30.52
C LYS A 56 13.73 4.77 -29.23
N ARG A 57 14.82 4.01 -29.29
CA ARG A 57 15.63 3.69 -28.09
C ARG A 57 16.22 4.94 -27.45
N LYS A 58 16.74 5.88 -28.25
CA LYS A 58 17.19 7.19 -27.74
C LYS A 58 16.07 7.92 -27.01
N TYR A 59 14.91 8.07 -27.66
CA TYR A 59 13.75 8.76 -27.11
C TYR A 59 13.33 8.15 -25.76
N PHE A 60 13.21 6.82 -25.68
CA PHE A 60 12.82 6.17 -24.43
C PHE A 60 13.91 6.20 -23.36
N CYS A 61 15.20 6.21 -23.71
CA CYS A 61 16.27 6.50 -22.74
C CYS A 61 16.11 7.91 -22.13
N GLU A 62 15.73 8.91 -22.94
CA GLU A 62 15.47 10.27 -22.47
C GLU A 62 14.21 10.33 -21.58
N GLN A 63 13.13 9.65 -21.98
CA GLN A 63 11.89 9.58 -21.19
C GLN A 63 12.11 8.88 -19.84
N GLU A 64 12.90 7.80 -19.80
CA GLU A 64 13.23 7.10 -18.56
C GLU A 64 13.88 8.04 -17.54
N ILE A 65 14.82 8.89 -17.97
CA ILE A 65 15.45 9.88 -17.09
C ILE A 65 14.44 10.93 -16.62
N VAL A 66 13.62 11.47 -17.52
CA VAL A 66 12.62 12.50 -17.19
C VAL A 66 11.63 11.98 -16.14
N LEU A 67 11.09 10.78 -16.36
CA LEU A 67 10.06 10.22 -15.50
C LEU A 67 10.61 9.78 -14.14
N ASN A 68 11.79 9.16 -14.10
CA ASN A 68 12.32 8.62 -12.86
C ASN A 68 13.01 9.67 -11.96
N ARG A 69 13.45 10.81 -12.50
CA ARG A 69 13.94 11.94 -11.69
C ARG A 69 12.88 12.57 -10.79
N ARG A 70 11.59 12.29 -11.04
CA ARG A 70 10.50 12.71 -10.15
C ARG A 70 10.54 11.99 -8.79
N LEU A 71 11.14 10.80 -8.75
CA LEU A 71 11.10 9.88 -7.62
C LEU A 71 12.49 9.46 -7.11
N THR A 72 13.54 9.79 -7.83
CA THR A 72 14.95 9.57 -7.49
C THR A 72 15.65 10.89 -7.23
N GLN A 73 16.79 10.87 -6.52
CA GLN A 73 17.58 12.07 -6.26
C GLN A 73 18.66 12.25 -7.33
N ASP A 74 19.77 11.53 -7.20
CA ASP A 74 20.91 11.60 -8.11
C ASP A 74 21.11 10.31 -8.90
N LEU A 75 20.19 9.33 -8.81
CA LEU A 75 20.34 8.02 -9.45
C LEU A 75 20.58 8.12 -10.96
N TYR A 76 19.81 8.93 -11.69
CA TYR A 76 19.89 9.06 -13.16
C TYR A 76 20.76 10.24 -13.61
N ILE A 77 21.86 9.96 -14.32
CA ILE A 77 22.88 10.96 -14.69
C ILE A 77 22.58 11.57 -16.06
N LYS A 78 22.65 10.79 -17.14
CA LYS A 78 22.40 11.26 -18.52
C LYS A 78 22.22 10.08 -19.48
N VAL A 79 21.66 10.37 -20.66
CA VAL A 79 21.74 9.47 -21.81
C VAL A 79 23.13 9.63 -22.44
N VAL A 80 23.79 8.52 -22.77
CA VAL A 80 25.11 8.49 -23.43
C VAL A 80 25.05 7.69 -24.73
N PRO A 81 25.75 8.13 -25.78
CA PRO A 81 25.91 7.32 -26.99
C PRO A 81 26.87 6.17 -26.73
N ILE A 82 26.63 5.04 -27.36
CA ILE A 82 27.61 3.97 -27.54
C ILE A 82 28.13 4.12 -28.95
N THR A 83 29.43 4.38 -29.08
CA THR A 83 30.06 4.69 -30.36
C THR A 83 30.98 3.56 -30.82
N ARG A 84 30.99 3.30 -32.12
CA ARG A 84 31.95 2.39 -32.75
C ARG A 84 33.23 3.14 -33.10
N CYS A 85 34.36 2.68 -32.57
CA CYS A 85 35.71 3.21 -32.81
C CYS A 85 36.57 2.12 -33.45
N VAL A 86 36.68 2.12 -34.79
CA VAL A 86 37.40 1.13 -35.62
C VAL A 86 37.03 -0.33 -35.23
N ASP A 87 37.73 -0.91 -34.25
CA ASP A 87 37.58 -2.31 -33.80
C ASP A 87 36.99 -2.47 -32.39
N TYR A 88 36.63 -1.40 -31.69
CA TYR A 88 36.04 -1.47 -30.34
C TYR A 88 34.85 -0.51 -30.17
N PHE A 89 34.10 -0.70 -29.10
CA PHE A 89 32.98 0.17 -28.73
C PHE A 89 33.30 0.97 -27.47
N LYS A 90 32.78 2.20 -27.40
CA LYS A 90 33.00 3.08 -26.25
C LYS A 90 31.74 3.84 -25.88
N PHE A 91 31.41 3.85 -24.59
CA PHE A 91 30.40 4.74 -24.03
C PHE A 91 30.92 6.19 -24.05
N ASP A 92 30.09 7.10 -24.55
CA ASP A 92 30.41 8.53 -24.67
C ASP A 92 31.68 8.81 -25.52
N GLY A 93 31.97 7.93 -26.48
CA GLY A 93 33.11 8.08 -27.39
C GLY A 93 32.86 9.07 -28.54
N ARG A 94 33.87 9.24 -29.42
CA ARG A 94 33.84 10.21 -30.54
C ARG A 94 33.51 9.58 -31.91
N GLY A 95 33.17 8.29 -31.94
CA GLY A 95 32.87 7.55 -33.18
C GLY A 95 31.42 7.68 -33.63
N GLU A 96 31.04 6.85 -34.61
CA GLU A 96 29.64 6.72 -35.05
C GLU A 96 28.79 6.14 -33.91
N THR A 97 27.70 6.81 -33.55
CA THR A 97 26.73 6.30 -32.56
C THR A 97 25.98 5.10 -33.14
N VAL A 98 26.15 3.95 -32.51
CA VAL A 98 25.50 2.69 -32.90
C VAL A 98 24.40 2.26 -31.92
N GLU A 99 24.40 2.82 -30.71
CA GLU A 99 23.38 2.56 -29.67
C GLU A 99 23.34 3.70 -28.64
N TRP A 100 22.31 3.74 -27.79
CA TRP A 100 22.20 4.64 -26.64
C TRP A 100 22.05 3.87 -25.32
N ALA A 101 22.57 4.47 -24.24
CA ALA A 101 22.41 3.94 -22.89
C ALA A 101 22.00 5.03 -21.90
N VAL A 102 21.26 4.63 -20.87
CA VAL A 102 21.05 5.46 -19.67
C VAL A 102 22.23 5.20 -18.72
N LYS A 103 23.03 6.23 -18.44
CA LYS A 103 24.08 6.19 -17.42
C LYS A 103 23.47 6.60 -16.08
N MET A 104 23.60 5.74 -15.09
CA MET A 104 23.07 5.93 -13.73
C MET A 104 24.12 5.56 -12.68
N HIS A 105 23.94 6.03 -11.44
CA HIS A 105 24.72 5.54 -10.32
C HIS A 105 24.36 4.08 -10.03
N GLN A 106 25.36 3.24 -9.88
CA GLN A 106 25.13 1.87 -9.42
C GLN A 106 24.78 1.89 -7.93
N PHE A 107 23.83 1.07 -7.54
CA PHE A 107 23.47 0.84 -6.14
C PHE A 107 23.62 -0.63 -5.77
N SER A 108 23.81 -0.90 -4.48
CA SER A 108 23.88 -2.27 -3.97
C SER A 108 22.54 -2.97 -4.16
N GLN A 109 22.53 -4.18 -4.71
CA GLN A 109 21.29 -4.96 -4.86
C GLN A 109 20.64 -5.25 -3.51
N SER A 110 21.42 -5.36 -2.42
CA SER A 110 20.90 -5.51 -1.05
C SER A 110 20.05 -4.32 -0.57
N SER A 111 20.10 -3.17 -1.23
CA SER A 111 19.27 -2.01 -0.92
C SER A 111 17.86 -2.07 -1.51
N LEU A 112 17.59 -3.00 -2.43
CA LEU A 112 16.25 -3.19 -3.00
C LEU A 112 15.28 -3.67 -1.92
N PHE A 113 14.07 -3.11 -1.91
CA PHE A 113 13.04 -3.54 -0.95
C PHE A 113 12.72 -5.03 -1.07
N SER A 114 12.79 -5.59 -2.30
CA SER A 114 12.64 -7.03 -2.52
C SER A 114 13.77 -7.87 -1.92
N GLN A 115 14.97 -7.33 -1.76
CA GLN A 115 16.08 -8.01 -1.08
C GLN A 115 16.00 -7.81 0.44
N LEU A 116 15.65 -6.60 0.89
CA LEU A 116 15.45 -6.30 2.31
C LEU A 116 14.33 -7.16 2.92
N ILE A 117 13.24 -7.40 2.18
CA ILE A 117 12.15 -8.26 2.66
C ILE A 117 12.61 -9.72 2.78
N SER A 118 13.34 -10.25 1.79
CA SER A 118 13.89 -11.60 1.83
C SER A 118 14.94 -11.79 2.94
N ALA A 119 15.67 -10.73 3.28
CA ALA A 119 16.64 -10.72 4.39
C ALA A 119 16.00 -10.48 5.77
N GLY A 120 14.71 -10.17 5.85
CA GLY A 120 14.05 -9.76 7.10
C GLY A 120 14.47 -8.38 7.61
N GLU A 121 15.07 -7.56 6.76
CA GLU A 121 15.62 -6.24 7.07
C GLU A 121 14.69 -5.08 6.68
N LEU A 122 13.57 -5.36 5.98
CA LEU A 122 12.58 -4.33 5.66
C LEU A 122 11.78 -3.94 6.91
N THR A 123 12.00 -2.71 7.37
CA THR A 123 11.47 -2.15 8.61
C THR A 123 10.23 -1.29 8.41
N GLU A 124 9.48 -1.13 9.50
CA GLU A 124 8.38 -0.17 9.62
C GLU A 124 8.76 1.26 9.21
N THR A 125 9.97 1.72 9.55
CA THR A 125 10.42 3.09 9.25
C THR A 125 10.61 3.31 7.75
N GLN A 126 11.08 2.29 7.04
CA GLN A 126 11.22 2.33 5.58
C GLN A 126 9.85 2.35 4.89
N ILE A 127 8.87 1.63 5.43
CA ILE A 127 7.48 1.67 4.94
C ILE A 127 6.81 3.03 5.22
N ASP A 128 7.07 3.63 6.39
CA ASP A 128 6.61 5.00 6.68
C ASP A 128 7.17 5.98 5.65
N ALA A 129 8.48 5.94 5.39
CA ALA A 129 9.14 6.78 4.40
C ALA A 129 8.59 6.54 2.97
N LEU A 130 8.33 5.28 2.60
CA LEU A 130 7.72 4.93 1.31
C LEU A 130 6.32 5.52 1.19
N SER A 131 5.48 5.36 2.22
CA SER A 131 4.11 5.89 2.23
C SER A 131 4.10 7.41 2.03
N GLN A 132 5.04 8.12 2.66
CA GLN A 132 5.19 9.56 2.52
C GLN A 132 5.65 9.96 1.13
N LYS A 133 6.67 9.28 0.60
CA LYS A 133 7.19 9.53 -0.76
C LYS A 133 6.09 9.35 -1.81
N VAL A 134 5.32 8.27 -1.72
CA VAL A 134 4.25 7.94 -2.66
C VAL A 134 3.07 8.91 -2.52
N ALA A 135 2.66 9.26 -1.29
CA ALA A 135 1.59 10.23 -1.06
C ALA A 135 1.91 11.62 -1.64
N ILE A 136 3.13 12.12 -1.42
CA ILE A 136 3.61 13.39 -1.99
C ILE A 136 3.66 13.30 -3.52
N PHE A 137 4.29 12.24 -4.05
CA PHE A 137 4.39 12.06 -5.50
C PHE A 137 3.02 12.00 -6.18
N HIS A 138 2.08 11.22 -5.66
CA HIS A 138 0.73 11.17 -6.17
C HIS A 138 0.04 12.53 -6.06
N GLY A 139 0.21 13.24 -4.94
CA GLY A 139 -0.31 14.58 -4.70
C GLY A 139 0.20 15.66 -5.67
N ASP A 140 1.44 15.54 -6.14
CA ASP A 140 2.10 16.49 -7.04
C ASP A 140 2.07 16.07 -8.52
N ALA A 141 1.78 14.79 -8.80
CA ALA A 141 1.74 14.25 -10.16
C ALA A 141 0.70 14.98 -11.03
N ARG A 142 1.04 15.11 -12.32
CA ARG A 142 0.18 15.76 -13.31
C ARG A 142 -1.18 15.06 -13.38
N ARG A 143 -2.25 15.85 -13.41
CA ARG A 143 -3.61 15.37 -13.62
C ARG A 143 -3.85 15.11 -15.11
N VAL A 144 -4.60 14.06 -15.42
CA VAL A 144 -5.02 13.76 -16.79
C VAL A 144 -5.91 14.88 -17.34
N GLY A 145 -5.81 15.20 -18.62
CA GLY A 145 -6.74 16.11 -19.29
C GLY A 145 -8.13 15.48 -19.42
N SER A 146 -9.18 16.29 -19.37
CA SER A 146 -10.57 15.79 -19.46
C SER A 146 -10.91 15.13 -20.81
N GLN A 147 -10.12 15.38 -21.85
CA GLN A 147 -10.29 14.83 -23.20
C GLN A 147 -9.39 13.62 -23.48
N ASP A 148 -8.45 13.30 -22.58
CA ASP A 148 -7.57 12.15 -22.76
C ASP A 148 -8.30 10.85 -22.37
N ASP A 149 -8.06 9.77 -23.10
CA ASP A 149 -8.65 8.45 -22.80
C ASP A 149 -7.93 7.72 -21.65
N TYR A 150 -6.83 8.27 -21.11
CA TYR A 150 -6.11 7.63 -20.02
C TYR A 150 -6.99 7.43 -18.77
N GLY A 151 -6.83 6.27 -18.13
CA GLY A 151 -7.60 5.88 -16.96
C GLY A 151 -9.12 5.88 -17.16
N SER A 152 -9.63 5.80 -18.40
CA SER A 152 -11.05 5.59 -18.67
C SER A 152 -11.50 4.22 -18.21
N PHE A 153 -12.81 4.07 -17.94
CA PHE A 153 -13.41 2.78 -17.65
C PHE A 153 -13.10 1.74 -18.74
N GLU A 154 -13.16 2.14 -20.02
CA GLU A 154 -12.85 1.28 -21.16
C GLU A 154 -11.38 0.83 -21.13
N SER A 155 -10.44 1.76 -20.91
CA SER A 155 -9.02 1.45 -20.83
C SER A 155 -8.70 0.50 -19.66
N ILE A 156 -9.32 0.71 -18.50
CA ILE A 156 -9.18 -0.17 -17.32
C ILE A 156 -9.77 -1.56 -17.62
N SER A 157 -10.97 -1.61 -18.20
CA SER A 157 -11.67 -2.85 -18.54
C SER A 157 -10.87 -3.70 -19.52
N GLN A 158 -10.42 -3.09 -20.62
CA GLN A 158 -9.60 -3.78 -21.61
C GLN A 158 -8.30 -4.31 -21.00
N ALA A 159 -7.60 -3.49 -20.22
CA ALA A 159 -6.35 -3.92 -19.57
C ALA A 159 -6.57 -5.08 -18.60
N ALA A 160 -7.66 -5.07 -17.84
CA ALA A 160 -7.99 -6.14 -16.90
C ALA A 160 -8.35 -7.45 -17.61
N ILE A 161 -9.17 -7.40 -18.67
CA ILE A 161 -9.57 -8.59 -19.43
C ILE A 161 -8.39 -9.18 -20.22
N ASN A 162 -7.50 -8.35 -20.75
CA ASN A 162 -6.31 -8.80 -21.48
C ASN A 162 -5.32 -9.61 -20.60
N ASN A 163 -5.47 -9.60 -19.28
CA ASN A 163 -4.65 -10.45 -18.42
C ASN A 163 -4.99 -11.94 -18.55
N PHE A 164 -6.20 -12.28 -19.02
CA PHE A 164 -6.68 -13.65 -19.11
C PHE A 164 -6.31 -14.34 -20.43
N GLU A 165 -5.95 -13.60 -21.48
CA GLU A 165 -5.69 -14.14 -22.83
C GLU A 165 -4.57 -15.19 -22.87
N VAL A 166 -3.56 -15.07 -22.00
CA VAL A 166 -2.43 -16.01 -21.94
C VAL A 166 -2.78 -17.34 -21.26
N PHE A 167 -3.98 -17.42 -20.69
CA PHE A 167 -4.54 -18.59 -20.02
C PHE A 167 -5.64 -19.27 -20.84
N GLU A 168 -5.88 -18.84 -22.09
CA GLU A 168 -6.82 -19.54 -22.99
C GLU A 168 -6.42 -21.02 -23.16
N PRO A 169 -7.39 -21.94 -23.33
CA PRO A 169 -7.20 -23.36 -23.11
C PRO A 169 -6.05 -23.96 -23.94
N ASN A 170 -4.94 -24.25 -23.27
CA ASN A 170 -3.90 -25.15 -23.76
C ASN A 170 -3.90 -26.37 -22.86
N SER A 171 -4.08 -27.55 -23.45
CA SER A 171 -4.42 -28.83 -22.81
C SER A 171 -3.45 -29.36 -21.73
N LYS A 172 -2.42 -28.61 -21.34
CA LYS A 172 -1.36 -29.01 -20.39
C LYS A 172 -1.44 -28.38 -19.00
N PHE A 173 -2.26 -27.35 -18.76
CA PHE A 173 -2.38 -26.67 -17.44
C PHE A 173 -3.82 -26.66 -16.91
N SER A 174 -4.53 -27.78 -17.04
CA SER A 174 -5.95 -27.89 -16.67
C SER A 174 -6.28 -27.57 -15.20
N GLU A 175 -5.27 -27.57 -14.32
CA GLU A 175 -5.43 -27.30 -12.89
C GLU A 175 -5.80 -25.83 -12.59
N TRP A 176 -5.36 -24.88 -13.42
CA TRP A 176 -5.69 -23.47 -13.22
C TRP A 176 -7.01 -23.04 -13.89
N ASP A 177 -7.53 -23.84 -14.82
CA ASP A 177 -8.64 -23.44 -15.69
C ASP A 177 -9.90 -23.01 -14.92
N SER A 178 -10.27 -23.73 -13.85
CA SER A 178 -11.44 -23.36 -13.03
C SER A 178 -11.20 -22.01 -12.35
N LYS A 179 -10.04 -21.85 -11.71
CA LYS A 179 -9.68 -20.63 -10.97
C LYS A 179 -9.60 -19.42 -11.90
N VAL A 180 -8.95 -19.55 -13.05
CA VAL A 180 -8.86 -18.50 -14.07
C VAL A 180 -10.25 -18.11 -14.58
N ARG A 181 -11.14 -19.09 -14.81
CA ARG A 181 -12.52 -18.84 -15.26
C ARG A 181 -13.32 -18.07 -14.20
N GLU A 182 -13.23 -18.49 -12.94
CA GLU A 182 -13.88 -17.82 -11.81
C GLU A 182 -13.37 -16.39 -11.63
N LEU A 183 -12.05 -16.18 -11.70
CA LEU A 183 -11.43 -14.86 -11.63
C LEU A 183 -11.83 -13.96 -12.81
N ARG A 184 -11.92 -14.51 -14.02
CA ARG A 184 -12.37 -13.77 -15.21
C ARG A 184 -13.81 -13.31 -15.02
N GLN A 185 -14.69 -14.21 -14.57
CA GLN A 185 -16.09 -13.88 -14.30
C GLN A 185 -16.21 -12.81 -13.21
N TRP A 186 -15.50 -12.98 -12.09
CA TRP A 186 -15.46 -11.98 -11.03
C TRP A 186 -14.95 -10.62 -11.50
N THR A 187 -13.93 -10.60 -12.37
CA THR A 187 -13.38 -9.36 -12.95
C THR A 187 -14.45 -8.64 -13.77
N ILE A 188 -15.17 -9.37 -14.64
CA ILE A 188 -16.25 -8.83 -15.48
C ILE A 188 -17.37 -8.25 -14.61
N ASP A 189 -17.79 -8.96 -13.57
CA ASP A 189 -18.90 -8.52 -12.72
C ASP A 189 -18.49 -7.34 -11.81
N SER A 190 -17.24 -7.33 -11.35
CA SER A 190 -16.67 -6.21 -10.59
C SER A 190 -16.56 -4.95 -11.43
N LEU A 191 -16.13 -5.05 -12.70
CA LEU A 191 -16.06 -3.89 -13.61
C LEU A 191 -17.44 -3.22 -13.76
N LYS A 192 -18.50 -4.00 -13.98
CA LYS A 192 -19.88 -3.47 -14.06
C LYS A 192 -20.30 -2.75 -12.78
N THR A 193 -19.93 -3.30 -11.62
CA THR A 193 -20.31 -2.73 -10.32
C THR A 193 -19.51 -1.47 -10.01
N LEU A 194 -18.27 -1.36 -10.51
CA LEU A 194 -17.33 -0.31 -10.16
C LEU A 194 -17.24 0.83 -11.18
N GLU A 195 -17.90 0.72 -12.34
CA GLU A 195 -17.89 1.70 -13.44
C GLU A 195 -18.03 3.15 -12.94
N SER A 196 -19.11 3.43 -12.22
CA SER A 196 -19.39 4.78 -11.70
C SER A 196 -18.30 5.32 -10.76
N PHE A 197 -17.59 4.46 -10.03
CA PHE A 197 -16.49 4.87 -9.17
C PHE A 197 -15.23 5.20 -9.97
N PHE A 198 -14.91 4.42 -11.02
CA PHE A 198 -13.79 4.75 -11.91
C PHE A 198 -14.03 6.09 -12.63
N GLU A 199 -15.24 6.31 -13.14
CA GLU A 199 -15.61 7.57 -13.80
C GLU A 199 -15.52 8.77 -12.85
N LYS A 200 -16.10 8.64 -11.64
CA LYS A 200 -16.02 9.67 -10.61
C LYS A 200 -14.56 10.04 -10.31
N ARG A 201 -13.70 9.05 -10.11
CA ARG A 201 -12.28 9.26 -9.79
C ARG A 201 -11.53 9.93 -10.94
N LYS A 202 -11.84 9.59 -12.19
CA LYS A 202 -11.31 10.30 -13.37
C LYS A 202 -11.75 11.77 -13.39
N ILE A 203 -13.04 12.04 -13.20
CA ILE A 203 -13.61 13.41 -13.18
C ILE A 203 -12.98 14.27 -12.07
N GLU A 204 -12.73 13.68 -10.90
CA GLU A 204 -12.10 14.37 -9.75
C GLU A 204 -10.59 14.60 -9.93
N GLY A 205 -10.01 14.13 -11.03
CA GLY A 205 -8.59 14.27 -11.35
C GLY A 205 -7.69 13.39 -10.47
N ILE A 206 -8.21 12.25 -10.03
CA ILE A 206 -7.49 11.24 -9.27
C ILE A 206 -6.64 10.34 -10.19
N VAL A 207 -6.98 10.27 -11.48
CA VAL A 207 -6.11 9.71 -12.52
C VAL A 207 -4.96 10.68 -12.79
N ARG A 208 -3.72 10.21 -12.61
CA ARG A 208 -2.50 11.02 -12.68
C ARG A 208 -1.37 10.28 -13.38
N GLU A 209 -0.33 11.02 -13.78
CA GLU A 209 0.89 10.43 -14.35
C GLU A 209 1.78 9.80 -13.26
N CYS A 210 1.35 8.64 -12.77
CA CYS A 210 1.95 7.88 -11.70
C CYS A 210 3.25 7.16 -12.14
N HIS A 211 3.72 6.19 -11.36
CA HIS A 211 4.87 5.36 -11.68
C HIS A 211 4.53 4.27 -12.71
N GLY A 212 3.39 3.60 -12.53
CA GLY A 212 2.84 2.57 -13.41
C GLY A 212 3.29 1.14 -13.08
N ASP A 213 4.48 1.00 -12.48
CA ASP A 213 5.11 -0.28 -12.10
C ASP A 213 5.67 -0.26 -10.66
N LEU A 214 4.90 0.29 -9.71
CA LEU A 214 5.35 0.52 -8.33
C LEU A 214 5.37 -0.80 -7.51
N HIS A 215 6.46 -1.56 -7.61
CA HIS A 215 6.64 -2.82 -6.87
C HIS A 215 8.02 -2.92 -6.19
N LEU A 216 8.25 -3.89 -5.30
CA LEU A 216 9.42 -3.91 -4.41
C LEU A 216 10.79 -4.01 -5.13
N ASN A 217 10.82 -4.54 -6.36
CA ASN A 217 12.05 -4.55 -7.18
C ASN A 217 12.39 -3.17 -7.80
N ASN A 218 11.50 -2.18 -7.67
CA ASN A 218 11.62 -0.84 -8.23
C ASN A 218 11.76 0.22 -7.11
N ILE A 219 12.07 -0.22 -5.89
CA ILE A 219 12.19 0.62 -4.70
C ILE A 219 13.49 0.28 -3.99
N ILE A 220 14.33 1.29 -3.71
CA ILE A 220 15.58 1.14 -2.96
C ILE A 220 15.59 1.99 -1.69
N TRP A 221 16.30 1.49 -0.67
CA TRP A 221 16.67 2.24 0.51
C TRP A 221 18.13 2.69 0.40
N ARG A 222 18.35 3.95 0.03
CA ARG A 222 19.69 4.52 -0.17
C ARG A 222 19.79 5.87 0.53
N ASN A 223 20.93 6.13 1.17
CA ASN A 223 21.17 7.38 1.89
C ASN A 223 20.07 7.72 2.93
N GLN A 224 19.54 6.69 3.61
CA GLN A 224 18.43 6.81 4.58
C GLN A 224 17.13 7.37 3.97
N GLN A 225 16.94 7.19 2.66
CA GLN A 225 15.76 7.65 1.94
C GLN A 225 15.23 6.56 0.99
N VAL A 226 13.95 6.68 0.68
CA VAL A 226 13.30 5.88 -0.36
C VAL A 226 13.50 6.55 -1.71
N GLU A 227 14.00 5.78 -2.66
CA GLU A 227 14.00 6.13 -4.08
C GLU A 227 13.25 5.07 -4.88
N ILE A 228 12.40 5.53 -5.80
CA ILE A 228 11.59 4.67 -6.66
C ILE A 228 12.05 4.91 -8.09
N PHE A 229 12.37 3.85 -8.82
CA PHE A 229 13.00 3.89 -10.14
C PHE A 229 12.37 2.89 -11.09
N ASP A 230 12.71 2.97 -12.37
CA ASP A 230 12.18 2.12 -13.44
C ASP A 230 10.65 2.23 -13.68
N GLY A 231 10.11 3.44 -13.56
CA GLY A 231 8.72 3.74 -13.93
C GLY A 231 8.49 3.69 -15.44
N ILE A 232 7.27 3.33 -15.84
CA ILE A 232 6.94 2.98 -17.23
C ILE A 232 7.06 4.20 -18.17
N GLU A 233 8.11 4.21 -18.99
CA GLU A 233 8.39 5.25 -19.96
C GLU A 233 7.71 5.04 -21.32
N PHE A 234 7.39 3.79 -21.63
CA PHE A 234 7.08 3.39 -22.99
C PHE A 234 5.61 3.40 -23.39
N ASN A 235 4.70 3.19 -22.44
CA ASN A 235 3.27 3.22 -22.70
C ASN A 235 2.57 4.15 -21.70
N PRO A 236 2.12 5.34 -22.14
CA PRO A 236 1.41 6.30 -21.30
C PRO A 236 0.18 5.70 -20.60
N HIS A 237 -0.58 4.80 -21.23
CA HIS A 237 -1.77 4.19 -20.61
C HIS A 237 -1.45 3.39 -19.35
N LEU A 238 -0.20 2.94 -19.18
CA LEU A 238 0.21 2.17 -18.01
C LEU A 238 0.71 3.05 -16.85
N ARG A 239 0.99 4.33 -17.09
CA ARG A 239 1.40 5.30 -16.04
C ARG A 239 0.37 6.40 -15.78
N TRP A 240 -0.47 6.75 -16.74
CA TRP A 240 -1.61 7.64 -16.54
C TRP A 240 -2.78 6.84 -16.01
N ILE A 241 -2.71 6.56 -14.71
CA ILE A 241 -3.60 5.65 -14.00
C ILE A 241 -4.12 6.30 -12.72
N ASP A 242 -5.13 5.68 -12.14
CA ASP A 242 -5.57 6.01 -10.79
C ASP A 242 -4.42 5.85 -9.78
N VAL A 243 -4.23 6.82 -8.90
CA VAL A 243 -3.19 6.77 -7.85
C VAL A 243 -3.32 5.55 -6.95
N ILE A 244 -4.55 5.08 -6.70
CA ILE A 244 -4.76 3.88 -5.88
C ILE A 244 -4.42 2.60 -6.65
N ASN A 245 -4.45 2.61 -7.99
CA ASN A 245 -3.95 1.51 -8.82
C ASN A 245 -2.42 1.44 -8.78
N ASP A 246 -1.73 2.59 -8.76
CA ASP A 246 -0.27 2.60 -8.60
C ASP A 246 0.12 2.05 -7.22
N LEU A 247 -0.54 2.52 -6.15
CA LEU A 247 -0.32 2.02 -4.79
C LEU A 247 -0.66 0.53 -4.65
N ALA A 248 -1.75 0.06 -5.26
CA ALA A 248 -2.21 -1.33 -5.20
C ALA A 248 -1.13 -2.32 -5.65
N PHE A 249 -0.25 -1.93 -6.57
CA PHE A 249 0.82 -2.79 -7.01
C PHE A 249 1.82 -3.07 -5.86
N CYS A 250 2.22 -2.04 -5.13
CA CYS A 250 3.14 -2.21 -3.99
C CYS A 250 2.49 -2.95 -2.83
N LEU A 251 1.21 -2.68 -2.55
CA LEU A 251 0.46 -3.38 -1.50
C LEU A 251 0.35 -4.88 -1.81
N MET A 252 -0.03 -5.22 -3.04
CA MET A 252 -0.10 -6.61 -3.49
C MET A 252 1.27 -7.29 -3.46
N ASP A 253 2.35 -6.58 -3.83
CA ASP A 253 3.70 -7.16 -3.81
C ASP A 253 4.24 -7.38 -2.38
N LEU A 254 3.87 -6.54 -1.40
CA LEU A 254 4.14 -6.79 0.03
C LEU A 254 3.39 -8.03 0.53
N GLU A 255 2.12 -8.18 0.17
CA GLU A 255 1.31 -9.35 0.55
C GLU A 255 1.77 -10.63 -0.14
N ALA A 256 2.24 -10.52 -1.39
CA ALA A 256 2.90 -11.63 -2.07
C ALA A 256 4.15 -12.06 -1.32
N ASN A 257 4.86 -11.18 -0.65
CA ASN A 257 6.01 -11.53 0.19
C ASN A 257 5.62 -11.79 1.65
N GLU A 258 4.36 -12.14 1.92
CA GLU A 258 3.84 -12.53 3.24
C GLU A 258 3.96 -11.44 4.32
N ARG A 259 4.14 -10.18 3.90
CA ARG A 259 4.23 -9.01 4.79
C ARG A 259 2.97 -8.17 4.74
N ARG A 260 1.85 -8.80 5.08
CA ARG A 260 0.53 -8.14 5.16
C ARG A 260 0.51 -7.05 6.23
N ASP A 261 1.27 -7.20 7.30
CA ASP A 261 1.51 -6.18 8.33
C ASP A 261 2.05 -4.88 7.71
N LEU A 262 3.05 -4.98 6.83
CA LEU A 262 3.64 -3.82 6.15
C LEU A 262 2.72 -3.25 5.06
N SER A 263 1.98 -4.11 4.35
CA SER A 263 0.94 -3.67 3.39
C SER A 263 -0.12 -2.82 4.10
N ASN A 264 -0.65 -3.33 5.22
CA ASN A 264 -1.65 -2.63 6.03
C ASN A 264 -1.11 -1.30 6.56
N ARG A 265 0.15 -1.26 7.01
CA ARG A 265 0.81 -0.03 7.44
C ARG A 265 0.94 0.99 6.30
N LEU A 266 1.42 0.54 5.13
CA LEU A 266 1.56 1.39 3.95
C LEU A 266 0.22 2.01 3.55
N LEU A 267 -0.84 1.20 3.48
CA LEU A 267 -2.18 1.68 3.13
C LEU A 267 -2.72 2.69 4.14
N ASN A 268 -2.68 2.37 5.44
CA ASN A 268 -3.18 3.26 6.49
C ASN A 268 -2.43 4.59 6.49
N ASN A 269 -1.10 4.57 6.41
CA ASN A 269 -0.30 5.79 6.35
C ASN A 269 -0.58 6.61 5.09
N TYR A 270 -0.82 5.96 3.94
CA TYR A 270 -1.16 6.65 2.70
C TYR A 270 -2.52 7.35 2.82
N LEU A 271 -3.54 6.67 3.36
CA LEU A 271 -4.87 7.25 3.60
C LEU A 271 -4.83 8.37 4.65
N GLU A 272 -4.06 8.21 5.72
CA GLU A 272 -3.83 9.26 6.74
C GLU A 272 -3.15 10.51 6.16
N GLN A 273 -2.42 10.39 5.05
CA GLN A 273 -1.77 11.54 4.41
C GLN A 273 -2.65 12.18 3.33
N THR A 274 -3.23 11.36 2.46
CA THR A 274 -3.97 11.80 1.28
C THR A 274 -5.45 12.08 1.55
N GLY A 275 -6.05 11.36 2.50
CA GLY A 275 -7.49 11.33 2.72
C GLY A 275 -8.29 10.63 1.62
N ASP A 276 -7.64 9.87 0.73
CA ASP A 276 -8.28 9.14 -0.37
C ASP A 276 -9.03 7.87 0.08
N TYR A 277 -9.94 8.02 1.06
CA TYR A 277 -10.77 6.92 1.54
C TYR A 277 -11.75 6.41 0.46
N ASP A 278 -12.13 7.26 -0.50
CA ASP A 278 -12.95 6.86 -1.65
C ASP A 278 -12.20 5.85 -2.55
N GLY A 279 -10.86 5.85 -2.56
CA GLY A 279 -10.06 4.88 -3.30
C GLY A 279 -10.22 3.43 -2.83
N LEU A 280 -10.67 3.22 -1.59
CA LEU A 280 -10.94 1.88 -1.05
C LEU A 280 -12.01 1.13 -1.85
N GLN A 281 -12.96 1.83 -2.47
CA GLN A 281 -14.04 1.24 -3.26
C GLN A 281 -13.51 0.41 -4.44
N VAL A 282 -12.37 0.81 -5.01
CA VAL A 282 -11.76 0.16 -6.18
C VAL A 282 -10.44 -0.56 -5.85
N LEU A 283 -9.94 -0.44 -4.62
CA LEU A 283 -8.63 -0.97 -4.23
C LEU A 283 -8.53 -2.50 -4.39
N ARG A 284 -9.52 -3.28 -3.93
CA ARG A 284 -9.48 -4.75 -4.06
C ARG A 284 -9.45 -5.21 -5.51
N PHE A 285 -10.22 -4.52 -6.37
CA PHE A 285 -10.17 -4.74 -7.81
C PHE A 285 -8.77 -4.49 -8.36
N TYR A 286 -8.14 -3.36 -8.01
CA TYR A 286 -6.79 -3.09 -8.47
C TYR A 286 -5.74 -4.04 -7.91
N MET A 287 -5.86 -4.50 -6.67
CA MET A 287 -4.96 -5.53 -6.11
C MET A 287 -5.09 -6.86 -6.86
N ALA A 288 -6.32 -7.30 -7.14
CA ALA A 288 -6.57 -8.49 -7.97
C ALA A 288 -6.04 -8.31 -9.40
N TYR A 289 -6.29 -7.14 -10.01
CA TYR A 289 -5.75 -6.79 -11.32
C TYR A 289 -4.21 -6.87 -11.36
N ARG A 290 -3.52 -6.28 -10.37
CA ARG A 290 -2.05 -6.31 -10.30
C ARG A 290 -1.50 -7.71 -10.03
N ALA A 291 -2.18 -8.51 -9.21
CA ALA A 291 -1.87 -9.93 -9.06
C ALA A 291 -2.01 -10.66 -10.40
N MET A 292 -3.09 -10.42 -11.16
CA MET A 292 -3.27 -10.99 -12.50
C MET A 292 -2.21 -10.54 -13.51
N VAL A 293 -1.72 -9.30 -13.45
CA VAL A 293 -0.58 -8.84 -14.26
C VAL A 293 0.66 -9.69 -13.96
N ARG A 294 0.96 -9.95 -12.68
CA ARG A 294 2.11 -10.79 -12.29
C ARG A 294 1.92 -12.26 -12.66
N ALA A 295 0.70 -12.79 -12.54
CA ALA A 295 0.38 -14.13 -13.01
C ALA A 295 0.59 -14.24 -14.53
N LYS A 296 0.08 -13.27 -15.31
CA LYS A 296 0.27 -13.19 -16.78
C LYS A 296 1.75 -13.21 -17.16
N VAL A 297 2.57 -12.38 -16.52
CA VAL A 297 4.02 -12.29 -16.81
C VAL A 297 4.71 -13.64 -16.57
N ASN A 298 4.43 -14.30 -15.45
CA ASN A 298 5.03 -15.60 -15.14
C ASN A 298 4.50 -16.71 -16.08
N ARG A 299 3.23 -16.65 -16.48
CA ARG A 299 2.65 -17.56 -17.48
C ARG A 299 3.32 -17.43 -18.85
N ILE A 300 3.65 -16.21 -19.27
CA ILE A 300 4.40 -15.95 -20.52
C ILE A 300 5.81 -16.53 -20.44
N ARG A 301 6.52 -16.31 -19.31
CA ARG A 301 7.87 -16.85 -19.09
C ARG A 301 7.90 -18.38 -19.16
N LEU A 302 6.91 -19.03 -18.55
CA LEU A 302 6.76 -20.49 -18.62
C LEU A 302 6.66 -20.99 -20.07
N SER A 303 5.86 -20.31 -20.91
CA SER A 303 5.77 -20.65 -22.34
C SER A 303 7.07 -20.43 -23.11
N GLN A 304 7.83 -19.38 -22.78
CA GLN A 304 9.05 -19.00 -23.51
C GLN A 304 10.25 -19.88 -23.17
N ASN A 305 10.38 -20.33 -21.92
CA ASN A 305 11.51 -21.16 -21.50
C ASN A 305 11.38 -22.63 -21.89
N HIS A 306 10.27 -23.04 -22.52
CA HIS A 306 9.91 -24.46 -22.73
C HIS A 306 10.00 -25.28 -21.43
N GLU A 307 9.80 -24.62 -20.29
CA GLU A 307 9.69 -25.25 -18.99
C GLU A 307 8.32 -25.95 -18.94
N ASP A 308 8.28 -27.19 -19.42
CA ASP A 308 7.11 -28.10 -19.33
C ASP A 308 6.93 -28.65 -17.89
N ASP A 309 7.51 -28.00 -16.89
CA ASP A 309 7.49 -28.41 -15.48
C ASP A 309 6.62 -27.46 -14.65
N VAL A 310 5.53 -28.01 -14.11
CA VAL A 310 4.62 -27.34 -13.16
C VAL A 310 5.34 -26.96 -11.85
N HIS A 311 6.49 -27.58 -11.58
CA HIS A 311 7.34 -27.24 -10.43
C HIS A 311 8.40 -26.17 -10.71
N SER A 312 8.45 -25.63 -11.93
CA SER A 312 9.32 -24.49 -12.24
C SER A 312 9.00 -23.27 -11.36
N THR A 313 10.00 -22.43 -11.11
CA THR A 313 9.82 -21.19 -10.36
C THR A 313 8.75 -20.29 -11.00
N SER A 314 8.67 -20.26 -12.33
CA SER A 314 7.65 -19.49 -13.06
C SER A 314 6.23 -20.01 -12.81
N ALA A 315 6.04 -21.33 -12.78
CA ALA A 315 4.72 -21.92 -12.48
C ALA A 315 4.29 -21.65 -11.03
N GLN A 316 5.19 -21.83 -10.06
CA GLN A 316 4.92 -21.53 -8.64
C GLN A 316 4.56 -20.05 -8.42
N LEU A 317 5.30 -19.13 -9.07
CA LEU A 317 4.99 -17.70 -9.01
C LEU A 317 3.65 -17.39 -9.66
N CYS A 318 3.33 -18.01 -10.81
CA CYS A 318 2.04 -17.85 -11.46
C CYS A 318 0.89 -18.26 -10.52
N GLU A 319 0.96 -19.45 -9.94
CA GLU A 319 -0.04 -19.97 -9.00
C GLU A 319 -0.18 -19.06 -7.76
N LYS A 320 0.96 -18.62 -7.19
CA LYS A 320 0.98 -17.69 -6.05
C LYS A 320 0.16 -16.42 -6.34
N TYR A 321 0.34 -15.82 -7.51
CA TYR A 321 -0.41 -14.62 -7.87
C TYR A 321 -1.88 -14.89 -8.24
N LEU A 322 -2.21 -16.07 -8.79
CA LEU A 322 -3.61 -16.48 -8.95
C LEU A 322 -4.30 -16.64 -7.59
N ASN A 323 -3.61 -17.21 -6.59
CA ASN A 323 -4.13 -17.36 -5.23
C ASN A 323 -4.36 -15.99 -4.55
N LEU A 324 -3.47 -15.01 -4.76
CA LEU A 324 -3.67 -13.64 -4.30
C LEU A 324 -4.88 -12.98 -4.95
N ALA A 325 -5.02 -13.10 -6.27
CA ALA A 325 -6.19 -12.56 -6.99
C ALA A 325 -7.51 -13.17 -6.46
N GLU A 326 -7.51 -14.47 -6.20
CA GLU A 326 -8.65 -15.19 -5.61
C GLU A 326 -8.93 -14.76 -4.16
N LEU A 327 -7.89 -14.45 -3.38
CA LEU A 327 -8.08 -13.92 -2.04
C LEU A 327 -8.79 -12.56 -2.07
N TYR A 328 -8.41 -11.68 -3.00
CA TYR A 328 -9.02 -10.35 -3.14
C TYR A 328 -10.44 -10.38 -3.70
N SER A 329 -10.80 -11.42 -4.46
CA SER A 329 -12.14 -11.59 -5.01
C SER A 329 -13.18 -12.06 -3.99
N LYS A 330 -12.73 -12.56 -2.84
CA LYS A 330 -13.63 -13.05 -1.78
C LYS A 330 -14.40 -11.89 -1.11
N PRO A 331 -15.71 -12.09 -0.84
CA PRO A 331 -16.50 -11.15 -0.05
C PRO A 331 -15.84 -10.86 1.30
N SER A 332 -15.98 -9.63 1.79
CA SER A 332 -15.58 -9.29 3.15
C SER A 332 -16.75 -9.25 4.12
N SER A 333 -16.42 -9.36 5.40
CA SER A 333 -17.33 -9.11 6.51
C SER A 333 -16.72 -7.99 7.36
N PRO A 334 -17.01 -6.72 7.03
CA PRO A 334 -16.50 -5.57 7.76
C PRO A 334 -16.95 -5.55 9.22
N ARG A 335 -16.14 -4.94 10.08
CA ARG A 335 -16.41 -4.73 11.50
C ARG A 335 -16.10 -3.29 11.90
N LEU A 336 -16.80 -2.79 12.90
CA LEU A 336 -16.59 -1.44 13.44
C LEU A 336 -16.04 -1.53 14.86
N VAL A 337 -14.85 -0.99 15.06
CA VAL A 337 -14.23 -0.85 16.39
C VAL A 337 -14.07 0.62 16.70
N ILE A 338 -14.52 1.05 17.88
CA ILE A 338 -14.16 2.37 18.41
C ILE A 338 -13.17 2.21 19.56
N MET A 339 -12.16 3.08 19.59
CA MET A 339 -11.26 3.17 20.75
C MET A 339 -11.94 3.98 21.85
N HIS A 340 -11.70 3.66 23.10
CA HIS A 340 -12.24 4.40 24.25
C HIS A 340 -11.13 4.63 25.27
N GLY A 341 -11.08 5.83 25.85
CA GLY A 341 -10.18 6.16 26.96
C GLY A 341 -9.51 7.53 26.85
N LEU A 342 -8.94 7.98 27.97
CA LEU A 342 -8.34 9.29 28.16
C LEU A 342 -7.10 9.52 27.29
N SER A 343 -6.72 10.78 27.08
CA SER A 343 -5.43 11.11 26.46
C SER A 343 -4.28 10.39 27.18
N ALA A 344 -3.32 9.89 26.40
CA ALA A 344 -2.19 9.07 26.87
C ALA A 344 -2.51 7.65 27.43
N SER A 345 -3.76 7.17 27.36
CA SER A 345 -4.12 5.81 27.82
C SER A 345 -3.69 4.65 26.92
N GLY A 346 -2.81 4.88 25.93
CA GLY A 346 -2.31 3.80 25.05
C GLY A 346 -3.17 3.47 23.82
N LYS A 347 -4.36 4.09 23.64
CA LYS A 347 -5.24 3.86 22.47
C LYS A 347 -4.51 3.84 21.14
N SER A 348 -3.70 4.86 20.87
CA SER A 348 -3.04 5.03 19.58
C SER A 348 -1.96 3.98 19.29
N LEU A 349 -1.45 3.31 20.33
CA LEU A 349 -0.53 2.18 20.20
C LEU A 349 -1.33 0.91 19.84
N ILE A 350 -2.41 0.65 20.58
CA ILE A 350 -3.30 -0.50 20.37
C ILE A 350 -3.95 -0.44 18.98
N SER A 351 -4.55 0.70 18.62
CA SER A 351 -5.24 0.87 17.33
C SER A 351 -4.29 0.74 16.13
N LYS A 352 -3.02 1.17 16.28
CA LYS A 352 -1.98 1.01 15.26
C LYS A 352 -1.64 -0.47 15.07
N SER A 353 -1.26 -1.14 16.15
CA SER A 353 -0.92 -2.58 16.15
C SER A 353 -2.07 -3.42 15.60
N LEU A 354 -3.30 -3.10 16.02
CA LEU A 354 -4.50 -3.77 15.56
C LEU A 354 -4.75 -3.56 14.07
N ALA A 355 -4.57 -2.34 13.54
CA ALA A 355 -4.74 -2.06 12.11
C ALA A 355 -3.70 -2.83 11.26
N GLU A 356 -2.45 -2.86 11.71
CA GLU A 356 -1.36 -3.60 11.05
C GLU A 356 -1.63 -5.11 11.03
N PHE A 357 -2.12 -5.66 12.14
CA PHE A 357 -2.45 -7.09 12.25
C PHE A 357 -3.70 -7.48 11.43
N SER A 358 -4.77 -6.68 11.53
CA SER A 358 -6.10 -7.06 11.02
C SER A 358 -6.37 -6.66 9.56
N GLY A 359 -5.67 -5.66 9.04
CA GLY A 359 -6.04 -4.99 7.79
C GLY A 359 -7.25 -4.08 7.90
N ALA A 360 -7.70 -3.75 9.11
CA ALA A 360 -8.69 -2.71 9.32
C ALA A 360 -8.09 -1.33 9.01
N ILE A 361 -8.94 -0.44 8.46
CA ILE A 361 -8.57 0.94 8.21
C ILE A 361 -8.75 1.74 9.48
N ARG A 362 -7.68 2.40 9.92
CA ARG A 362 -7.66 3.24 11.10
C ARG A 362 -7.97 4.67 10.70
N ILE A 363 -8.97 5.27 11.34
CA ILE A 363 -9.31 6.68 11.17
C ILE A 363 -8.98 7.40 12.47
N ARG A 364 -8.08 8.37 12.40
CA ARG A 364 -7.57 9.08 13.58
C ARG A 364 -8.14 10.48 13.71
N SER A 365 -8.76 10.76 14.84
CA SER A 365 -9.38 12.06 15.08
C SER A 365 -8.39 13.24 14.99
N ASP A 366 -7.16 13.08 15.46
CA ASP A 366 -6.13 14.13 15.44
C ASP A 366 -5.60 14.41 14.03
N VAL A 367 -5.47 13.38 13.20
CA VAL A 367 -5.03 13.50 11.79
C VAL A 367 -6.13 14.17 10.96
N GLU A 368 -7.37 13.71 11.08
CA GLU A 368 -8.49 14.25 10.29
C GLU A 368 -8.81 15.71 10.67
N ARG A 369 -8.67 16.09 11.95
CA ARG A 369 -8.76 17.49 12.38
C ARG A 369 -7.70 18.38 11.72
N LYS A 370 -6.44 17.90 11.67
CA LYS A 370 -5.33 18.63 11.02
C LYS A 370 -5.52 18.74 9.51
N ARG A 371 -5.99 17.67 8.86
CA ARG A 371 -6.23 17.69 7.41
C ARG A 371 -7.34 18.68 7.04
N LYS A 372 -8.45 18.67 7.78
CA LYS A 372 -9.57 19.57 7.55
C LYS A 372 -9.21 21.05 7.75
N SER A 373 -8.46 21.37 8.80
CA SER A 373 -7.98 22.75 9.04
C SER A 373 -7.00 23.23 7.97
N THR A 374 -6.11 22.35 7.51
CA THR A 374 -5.20 22.66 6.40
C THR A 374 -5.97 22.95 5.11
N GLN A 375 -7.01 22.15 4.81
CA GLN A 375 -7.87 22.34 3.64
C GLN A 375 -8.72 23.61 3.71
N SER A 376 -9.20 23.99 4.90
CA SER A 376 -10.03 25.20 5.09
C SER A 376 -9.20 26.50 5.12
N GLY A 377 -7.87 26.42 5.13
CA GLY A 377 -6.99 27.59 5.21
C GLY A 377 -7.08 28.35 6.53
N GLN A 378 -7.71 27.76 7.56
CA GLN A 378 -7.87 28.37 8.87
C GLN A 378 -6.70 27.97 9.78
N SER A 379 -5.87 28.94 10.16
CA SER A 379 -4.94 28.79 11.27
C SER A 379 -5.74 28.83 12.57
N GLU A 380 -6.29 27.68 12.97
CA GLU A 380 -7.02 27.58 14.24
C GLU A 380 -6.03 27.43 15.40
N THR A 381 -6.18 28.27 16.42
CA THR A 381 -5.49 28.12 17.70
C THR A 381 -5.94 26.83 18.41
N ALA A 382 -5.09 26.26 19.25
CA ALA A 382 -5.40 25.02 19.98
C ALA A 382 -6.71 25.11 20.79
N GLU A 383 -7.04 26.27 21.34
CA GLU A 383 -8.29 26.50 22.09
C GLU A 383 -9.57 26.42 21.24
N ASN A 384 -9.51 26.79 19.94
CA ASN A 384 -10.67 26.67 19.05
C ASN A 384 -10.93 25.21 18.64
N LEU A 385 -9.85 24.44 18.36
CA LEU A 385 -9.91 23.03 17.93
C LEU A 385 -10.65 22.09 18.91
N TYR A 386 -10.77 22.48 20.19
CA TYR A 386 -11.40 21.68 21.25
C TYR A 386 -12.74 22.26 21.74
N SER A 387 -13.35 23.21 21.03
CA SER A 387 -14.71 23.67 21.34
C SER A 387 -15.75 22.56 21.10
N GLN A 388 -16.86 22.54 21.86
CA GLN A 388 -17.89 21.49 21.74
C GLN A 388 -18.45 21.36 20.31
N ASN A 389 -18.62 22.49 19.61
CA ASN A 389 -19.09 22.50 18.21
C ASN A 389 -18.06 21.81 17.27
N GLN A 390 -16.77 22.01 17.52
CA GLN A 390 -15.69 21.43 16.73
C GLN A 390 -15.47 19.94 17.04
N ILE A 391 -15.67 19.53 18.29
CA ILE A 391 -15.72 18.13 18.72
C ILE A 391 -16.85 17.41 17.98
N ASN A 392 -18.07 17.96 17.98
CA ASN A 392 -19.22 17.37 17.28
C ASN A 392 -18.95 17.25 15.77
N LYS A 393 -18.41 18.30 15.14
CA LYS A 393 -18.00 18.25 13.72
C LYS A 393 -16.93 17.20 13.44
N THR A 394 -16.04 16.93 14.38
CA THR A 394 -15.01 15.89 14.23
C THR A 394 -15.65 14.51 14.26
N TYR A 395 -16.51 14.21 15.23
CA TYR A 395 -17.17 12.91 15.30
C TYR A 395 -18.10 12.65 14.10
N LEU A 396 -18.78 13.67 13.59
CA LEU A 396 -19.57 13.55 12.35
C LEU A 396 -18.71 13.23 11.14
N LEU A 397 -17.53 13.85 11.01
CA LEU A 397 -16.58 13.51 9.95
C LEU A 397 -16.08 12.07 10.09
N LEU A 398 -15.71 11.66 11.32
CA LEU A 398 -15.27 10.28 11.58
C LEU A 398 -16.36 9.27 11.23
N LEU A 399 -17.62 9.58 11.55
CA LEU A 399 -18.78 8.75 11.21
C LEU A 399 -18.96 8.62 9.69
N GLU A 400 -18.85 9.73 8.95
CA GLU A 400 -18.93 9.73 7.48
C GLU A 400 -17.83 8.86 6.86
N LEU A 401 -16.59 9.04 7.32
CA LEU A 401 -15.44 8.26 6.85
C LEU A 401 -15.59 6.78 7.21
N SER A 402 -16.04 6.45 8.42
CA SER A 402 -16.33 5.07 8.81
C SER A 402 -17.37 4.43 7.91
N HIS A 403 -18.45 5.14 7.57
CA HIS A 403 -19.47 4.64 6.65
C HIS A 403 -18.89 4.38 5.25
N LYS A 404 -18.03 5.26 4.72
CA LYS A 404 -17.32 5.06 3.44
C LYS A 404 -16.43 3.81 3.45
N VAL A 405 -15.63 3.65 4.51
CA VAL A 405 -14.72 2.50 4.67
C VAL A 405 -15.50 1.19 4.75
N LEU A 406 -16.56 1.15 5.57
CA LEU A 406 -17.41 -0.04 5.75
C LEU A 406 -18.11 -0.44 4.45
N ASN A 407 -18.67 0.53 3.71
CA ASN A 407 -19.31 0.28 2.42
C ASN A 407 -18.32 -0.14 1.33
N SER A 408 -17.03 0.18 1.49
CA SER A 408 -15.95 -0.32 0.63
C SER A 408 -15.52 -1.74 0.99
N GLY A 409 -16.15 -2.37 1.99
CA GLY A 409 -15.85 -3.73 2.42
C GLY A 409 -14.65 -3.86 3.35
N TYR A 410 -14.22 -2.79 4.02
CA TYR A 410 -13.12 -2.84 4.99
C TYR A 410 -13.64 -2.65 6.41
N SER A 411 -13.07 -3.40 7.36
CA SER A 411 -13.25 -3.10 8.77
C SER A 411 -12.62 -1.77 9.11
N VAL A 412 -13.14 -1.08 10.13
CA VAL A 412 -12.68 0.24 10.54
C VAL A 412 -12.40 0.30 12.04
N ILE A 413 -11.29 0.94 12.40
CA ILE A 413 -10.92 1.29 13.77
C ILE A 413 -10.95 2.80 13.90
N VAL A 414 -11.85 3.32 14.72
CA VAL A 414 -11.99 4.77 14.94
C VAL A 414 -11.19 5.16 16.18
N ASP A 415 -10.05 5.81 15.98
CA ASP A 415 -9.13 6.24 17.03
C ASP A 415 -9.45 7.68 17.47
N ALA A 416 -10.38 7.77 18.41
CA ALA A 416 -10.70 8.96 19.18
C ALA A 416 -10.82 8.60 20.66
N THR A 417 -11.11 9.57 21.53
CA THR A 417 -11.22 9.31 22.97
C THR A 417 -12.57 8.69 23.37
N PHE A 418 -13.64 9.00 22.63
CA PHE A 418 -15.00 8.49 22.84
C PHE A 418 -15.51 8.62 24.28
N LEU A 419 -15.13 9.71 24.97
CA LEU A 419 -15.48 9.94 26.38
C LEU A 419 -16.95 10.27 26.61
N LYS A 420 -17.70 10.64 25.57
CA LYS A 420 -19.11 11.02 25.67
C LYS A 420 -20.01 9.95 25.09
N GLU A 421 -21.08 9.62 25.81
CA GLU A 421 -22.04 8.58 25.41
C GLU A 421 -22.69 8.91 24.07
N GLU A 422 -23.07 10.17 23.85
CA GLU A 422 -23.66 10.63 22.58
C GLU A 422 -22.77 10.30 21.36
N ASN A 423 -21.45 10.41 21.52
CA ASN A 423 -20.50 10.12 20.44
C ASN A 423 -20.33 8.62 20.22
N ARG A 424 -20.40 7.78 21.26
CA ARG A 424 -20.36 6.32 21.12
C ARG A 424 -21.64 5.80 20.45
N LEU A 425 -22.78 6.35 20.83
CA LEU A 425 -24.10 5.99 20.29
C LEU A 425 -24.19 6.20 18.77
N LEU A 426 -23.54 7.24 18.22
CA LEU A 426 -23.48 7.47 16.76
C LEU A 426 -22.92 6.25 16.02
N PHE A 427 -21.83 5.65 16.52
CA PHE A 427 -21.15 4.53 15.87
C PHE A 427 -21.85 3.21 16.15
N LEU A 428 -22.44 3.03 17.34
CA LEU A 428 -23.31 1.90 17.61
C LEU A 428 -24.52 1.88 16.65
N ASN A 429 -25.15 3.03 16.40
CA ASN A 429 -26.26 3.14 15.46
C ASN A 429 -25.84 2.86 14.02
N LEU A 430 -24.65 3.31 13.60
CA LEU A 430 -24.07 2.94 12.32
C LEU A 430 -23.89 1.42 12.20
N ALA A 431 -23.32 0.77 13.22
CA ALA A 431 -23.15 -0.69 13.20
C ALA A 431 -24.49 -1.44 13.13
N LYS A 432 -25.48 -1.01 13.92
CA LYS A 432 -26.85 -1.59 13.92
C LYS A 432 -27.51 -1.42 12.54
N ALA A 433 -27.42 -0.23 11.94
CA ALA A 433 -27.99 0.05 10.62
C ALA A 433 -27.34 -0.78 9.50
N SER A 434 -26.02 -0.95 9.57
CA SER A 434 -25.24 -1.75 8.61
C SER A 434 -25.21 -3.26 8.92
N ARG A 435 -25.78 -3.70 10.06
CA ARG A 435 -25.77 -5.09 10.54
C ARG A 435 -24.37 -5.70 10.61
N ILE A 436 -23.42 -4.92 11.15
CA ILE A 436 -22.03 -5.34 11.30
C ILE A 436 -21.66 -5.50 12.79
N PRO A 437 -20.71 -6.38 13.12
CA PRO A 437 -20.19 -6.47 14.48
C PRO A 437 -19.58 -5.14 14.96
N PHE A 438 -19.84 -4.81 16.23
CA PHE A 438 -19.37 -3.60 16.90
C PHE A 438 -18.60 -3.93 18.18
N ALA A 439 -17.50 -3.23 18.43
CA ALA A 439 -16.76 -3.34 19.68
C ALA A 439 -16.21 -2.00 20.16
N ILE A 440 -16.10 -1.86 21.49
CA ILE A 440 -15.45 -0.74 22.18
C ILE A 440 -14.16 -1.27 22.82
N LEU A 441 -13.01 -0.74 22.41
CA LEU A 441 -11.73 -1.05 23.06
C LEU A 441 -11.39 0.01 24.10
N SER A 442 -11.71 -0.29 25.36
CA SER A 442 -11.50 0.61 26.49
C SER A 442 -10.10 0.49 27.06
N CYS A 443 -9.25 1.48 26.78
CA CYS A 443 -7.86 1.53 27.21
C CYS A 443 -7.73 2.37 28.48
N THR A 444 -7.24 1.77 29.56
CA THR A 444 -7.08 2.40 30.88
C THR A 444 -5.62 2.44 31.32
N ALA A 445 -5.29 3.39 32.20
CA ALA A 445 -4.06 3.48 32.98
C ALA A 445 -4.34 4.36 34.21
N SER A 446 -3.51 4.29 35.25
CA SER A 446 -3.63 5.19 36.41
C SER A 446 -3.45 6.67 36.00
N GLU A 447 -4.09 7.60 36.73
CA GLU A 447 -3.95 9.04 36.43
C GLU A 447 -2.49 9.49 36.50
N GLU A 448 -1.72 8.96 37.46
CA GLU A 448 -0.29 9.19 37.60
C GLU A 448 0.47 8.80 36.32
N GLU A 449 0.21 7.60 35.80
CA GLU A 449 0.82 7.11 34.57
C GLU A 449 0.39 7.92 33.34
N LEU A 450 -0.88 8.35 33.26
CA LEU A 450 -1.36 9.21 32.17
C LEU A 450 -0.61 10.56 32.15
N ARG A 451 -0.46 11.20 33.32
CA ARG A 451 0.29 12.46 33.46
C ARG A 451 1.77 12.26 33.09
N ARG A 452 2.41 11.22 33.61
CA ARG A 452 3.80 10.87 33.29
C ARG A 452 4.02 10.63 31.78
N ARG A 453 3.08 9.95 31.11
CA ARG A 453 3.14 9.71 29.66
C ARG A 453 2.97 11.00 28.85
N LEU A 454 2.12 11.93 29.27
CA LEU A 454 1.96 13.23 28.63
C LEU A 454 3.23 14.08 28.76
N GLU A 455 3.84 14.12 29.94
CA GLU A 455 5.11 14.81 30.19
C GLU A 455 6.21 14.29 29.26
N LYS A 456 6.39 12.96 29.19
CA LYS A 456 7.39 12.33 28.32
C LYS A 456 7.17 12.68 26.84
N ARG A 457 5.92 12.77 26.37
CA ARG A 457 5.59 13.12 24.98
C ARG A 457 6.00 14.54 24.62
N GLY A 458 5.70 15.53 25.46
CA GLY A 458 6.07 16.91 25.12
C GLY A 458 7.56 17.24 25.31
N HIS A 459 8.33 16.37 25.99
CA HIS A 459 9.80 16.42 25.96
C HIS A 459 10.43 15.87 24.66
N GLN A 460 9.73 14.99 23.91
CA GLN A 460 10.23 14.34 22.69
C GLN A 460 9.76 15.01 21.38
N GLY A 461 8.82 15.97 21.43
CA GLY A 461 8.44 16.77 20.27
C GLY A 461 7.36 17.79 20.59
N LYS A 462 7.69 19.09 20.40
CA LYS A 462 6.88 20.31 20.66
C LYS A 462 6.30 20.36 22.09
N SER A 463 6.95 21.18 22.92
CA SER A 463 6.61 21.61 24.28
C SER A 463 5.28 21.11 24.87
N VAL A 464 5.35 20.37 25.99
CA VAL A 464 4.23 20.29 26.95
C VAL A 464 3.85 21.73 27.28
N SER A 465 2.64 22.15 26.94
CA SER A 465 2.07 23.37 27.53
C SER A 465 1.15 22.97 28.67
N ASP A 466 0.89 23.89 29.60
CA ASP A 466 -0.15 23.74 30.63
C ASP A 466 -1.51 23.28 30.05
N ALA A 467 -1.75 23.48 28.74
CA ALA A 467 -2.94 23.03 28.05
C ALA A 467 -3.13 21.50 28.04
N ASP A 468 -2.08 20.67 27.93
CA ASP A 468 -2.24 19.21 27.84
C ASP A 468 -2.64 18.58 29.19
N GLY A 469 -2.09 19.08 30.29
CA GLY A 469 -2.47 18.68 31.65
C GLY A 469 -3.88 19.17 32.03
N ASN A 470 -4.26 20.37 31.57
CA ASN A 470 -5.61 20.89 31.73
C ASN A 470 -6.63 20.09 30.92
N VAL A 471 -6.30 19.68 29.69
CA VAL A 471 -7.15 18.82 28.86
C VAL A 471 -7.39 17.47 29.54
N LEU A 472 -6.36 16.80 30.08
CA LEU A 472 -6.56 15.54 30.80
C LEU A 472 -7.48 15.72 32.01
N THR A 473 -7.28 16.78 32.80
CA THR A 473 -8.10 17.07 33.98
C THR A 473 -9.57 17.31 33.59
N GLN A 474 -9.81 18.06 32.51
CA GLN A 474 -11.16 18.25 31.95
C GLN A 474 -11.76 16.94 31.44
N GLN A 475 -10.99 16.10 30.77
CA GLN A 475 -11.45 14.80 30.29
C GLN A 475 -11.85 13.86 31.44
N ILE A 476 -11.08 13.83 32.52
CA ILE A 476 -11.41 13.03 33.72
C ILE A 476 -12.73 13.52 34.33
N ALA A 477 -12.90 14.83 34.49
CA ALA A 477 -14.08 15.43 35.10
C ALA A 477 -15.35 15.32 34.24
N SER A 478 -15.21 15.19 32.92
CA SER A 478 -16.33 15.24 31.98
C SER A 478 -16.62 13.94 31.23
N GLN A 479 -15.87 12.85 31.44
CA GLN A 479 -16.18 11.59 30.78
C GLN A 479 -17.49 10.98 31.30
N ASP A 480 -18.28 10.40 30.40
CA ASP A 480 -19.46 9.62 30.72
C ASP A 480 -19.03 8.15 30.85
N ALA A 481 -19.44 7.49 31.93
CA ALA A 481 -19.15 6.07 32.13
C ALA A 481 -19.76 5.19 31.02
N LEU A 482 -19.16 4.04 30.77
CA LEU A 482 -19.75 3.02 29.89
C LEU A 482 -21.00 2.45 30.56
N ASN A 483 -22.14 2.56 29.89
CA ASN A 483 -23.41 2.07 30.43
C ASN A 483 -23.52 0.53 30.35
N SER A 484 -24.58 -0.06 30.90
CA SER A 484 -24.74 -1.52 30.93
C SER A 484 -24.82 -2.16 29.55
N GLU A 485 -25.45 -1.50 28.56
CA GLU A 485 -25.53 -2.00 27.17
C GLU A 485 -24.15 -1.99 26.51
N GLU A 486 -23.39 -0.90 26.69
CA GLU A 486 -22.05 -0.75 26.13
C GLU A 486 -21.04 -1.75 26.68
N ASN A 487 -21.18 -2.14 27.95
CA ASN A 487 -20.29 -3.12 28.58
C ASN A 487 -20.34 -4.49 27.88
N PHE A 488 -21.46 -4.88 27.26
CA PHE A 488 -21.55 -6.13 26.49
C PHE A 488 -20.69 -6.13 25.22
N SER A 489 -20.39 -4.95 24.67
CA SER A 489 -19.54 -4.78 23.48
C SER A 489 -18.14 -4.25 23.84
N THR A 490 -17.79 -4.19 25.13
CA THR A 490 -16.55 -3.57 25.59
C THR A 490 -15.49 -4.61 25.94
N TYR A 491 -14.28 -4.41 25.40
CA TYR A 491 -13.08 -5.12 25.78
C TYR A 491 -12.13 -4.14 26.47
N LYS A 492 -11.69 -4.47 27.69
CA LYS A 492 -10.90 -3.59 28.54
C LYS A 492 -9.42 -3.98 28.49
N PHE A 493 -8.55 -3.00 28.24
CA PHE A 493 -7.10 -3.16 28.24
C PHE A 493 -6.47 -2.22 29.27
N ASP A 494 -5.89 -2.80 30.33
CA ASP A 494 -5.06 -2.08 31.29
C ASP A 494 -3.65 -1.89 30.69
N THR A 495 -3.44 -0.75 30.04
CA THR A 495 -2.20 -0.46 29.30
C THR A 495 -0.99 -0.19 30.21
N GLU A 496 -1.18 -0.20 31.53
CA GLU A 496 -0.09 -0.17 32.51
C GLU A 496 0.44 -1.57 32.79
N LYS A 497 -0.42 -2.59 32.71
CA LYS A 497 -0.09 -4.00 33.00
C LYS A 497 0.13 -4.85 31.76
N MET A 498 -0.40 -4.42 30.62
CA MET A 498 -0.32 -5.15 29.36
C MET A 498 1.14 -5.41 28.95
N GLN A 499 1.43 -6.67 28.61
CA GLN A 499 2.75 -7.08 28.10
C GLN A 499 2.64 -7.39 26.60
N GLY A 500 3.13 -6.48 25.76
CA GLY A 500 3.07 -6.64 24.30
C GLY A 500 1.69 -6.39 23.71
N MET A 501 1.37 -7.04 22.58
CA MET A 501 0.13 -6.83 21.80
C MET A 501 -0.70 -8.10 21.61
N THR A 502 -0.29 -9.23 22.19
CA THR A 502 -0.91 -10.55 21.96
C THR A 502 -2.40 -10.57 22.33
N GLU A 503 -2.78 -10.00 23.49
CA GLU A 503 -4.17 -9.93 23.93
C GLU A 503 -5.05 -9.10 22.97
N VAL A 504 -4.48 -8.05 22.35
CA VAL A 504 -5.18 -7.21 21.35
C VAL A 504 -5.38 -7.98 20.04
N HIS A 505 -4.39 -8.77 19.63
CA HIS A 505 -4.50 -9.62 18.45
C HIS A 505 -5.50 -10.76 18.66
N GLN A 506 -5.49 -11.40 19.83
CA GLN A 506 -6.47 -12.42 20.23
C GLN A 506 -7.90 -11.89 20.23
N PHE A 507 -8.12 -10.68 20.78
CA PHE A 507 -9.41 -9.99 20.67
C PHE A 507 -9.89 -9.95 19.22
N TRP A 508 -9.02 -9.56 18.27
CA TRP A 508 -9.41 -9.46 16.87
C TRP A 508 -9.79 -10.81 16.27
N GLU A 509 -9.04 -11.86 16.58
CA GLU A 509 -9.33 -13.21 16.08
C GLU A 509 -10.67 -13.73 16.57
N GLU A 510 -10.98 -13.53 17.85
CA GLU A 510 -12.27 -13.89 18.46
C GLU A 510 -13.41 -13.06 17.87
N PHE A 511 -13.24 -11.74 17.83
CA PHE A 511 -14.20 -10.82 17.24
C PHE A 511 -14.42 -11.08 15.74
N SER A 512 -13.41 -11.63 15.06
CA SER A 512 -13.49 -12.04 13.66
C SER A 512 -14.37 -13.26 13.42
N ARG A 513 -14.66 -14.07 14.44
CA ARG A 513 -15.55 -15.23 14.34
C ARG A 513 -17.02 -14.89 14.55
N VAL A 514 -17.32 -13.71 15.09
CA VAL A 514 -18.69 -13.23 15.32
C VAL A 514 -19.36 -12.88 13.99
N ASN A 515 -20.54 -13.47 13.73
CA ASN A 515 -21.36 -13.15 12.56
C ASN A 515 -22.21 -11.89 12.83
N GLY A 516 -22.49 -11.10 11.79
CA GLY A 516 -23.28 -9.86 11.91
C GLY A 516 -24.73 -10.04 12.40
N ASN A 517 -25.25 -11.28 12.41
CA ASN A 517 -26.57 -11.61 12.98
C ASN A 517 -26.50 -11.96 14.48
N ASP A 518 -25.33 -12.27 15.02
CA ASP A 518 -25.11 -12.59 16.43
C ASP A 518 -24.76 -11.31 17.20
N MET A 519 -25.67 -10.34 17.25
CA MET A 519 -25.50 -9.10 18.02
C MET A 519 -25.52 -9.32 19.56
N ASN A 520 -25.56 -10.57 20.03
CA ASN A 520 -25.45 -10.95 21.45
C ASN A 520 -24.19 -11.80 21.69
N VAL A 521 -23.04 -11.14 21.87
CA VAL A 521 -21.73 -11.80 21.99
C VAL A 521 -21.45 -12.36 23.40
N THR A 522 -22.46 -12.73 24.18
CA THR A 522 -22.25 -13.36 25.51
C THR A 522 -22.75 -14.79 25.65
N GLU A 523 -23.54 -15.33 24.72
CA GLU A 523 -23.93 -16.76 24.80
C GLU A 523 -22.82 -17.72 24.36
N LEU A 524 -21.90 -17.28 23.50
CA LEU A 524 -20.80 -18.14 23.02
C LEU A 524 -19.56 -18.15 23.93
N LEU A 525 -19.28 -17.07 24.66
CA LEU A 525 -18.09 -16.97 25.53
C LEU A 525 -18.35 -17.36 26.99
N SER A 526 -19.62 -17.40 27.43
CA SER A 526 -19.96 -17.95 28.75
C SER A 526 -20.07 -19.49 28.75
N ALA A 527 -20.33 -20.10 27.60
CA ALA A 527 -20.52 -21.55 27.47
C ALA A 527 -19.21 -22.37 27.54
N GLU A 528 -18.04 -21.75 27.36
CA GLU A 528 -16.73 -22.43 27.46
C GLU A 528 -16.04 -22.26 28.83
N ALA A 529 -16.57 -21.41 29.72
CA ALA A 529 -16.04 -21.24 31.08
C ALA A 529 -16.57 -22.26 32.10
N ASP A 530 -17.67 -22.96 31.80
CA ASP A 530 -18.34 -23.91 32.71
C ASP A 530 -17.88 -25.38 32.54
N ARG A 531 -16.74 -25.65 31.89
CA ARG A 531 -16.17 -27.02 31.74
C ARG A 531 -14.97 -27.32 32.64
N PHE A 532 -14.91 -26.70 33.82
CA PHE A 532 -14.02 -27.16 34.90
C PHE A 532 -14.81 -27.35 36.19
N GLU A 533 -15.49 -28.50 36.30
CA GLU A 533 -15.89 -29.00 37.62
C GLU A 533 -14.65 -29.54 38.37
N PRO A 534 -14.54 -29.26 39.68
CA PRO A 534 -13.46 -29.77 40.50
C PRO A 534 -13.68 -31.26 40.81
N TRP A 535 -12.60 -32.02 40.75
CA TRP A 535 -12.52 -33.40 41.23
C TRP A 535 -13.13 -33.53 42.63
N SER A 536 -14.21 -34.31 42.73
CA SER A 536 -14.76 -34.79 43.99
C SER A 536 -13.80 -35.78 44.63
N THR A 537 -13.49 -35.56 45.90
CA THR A 537 -12.96 -36.56 46.82
C THR A 537 -13.99 -37.66 47.06
N ASP A 538 -13.63 -38.89 46.67
CA ASP A 538 -13.80 -40.13 47.46
C ASP A 538 -12.93 -41.24 46.87
#